data_AF-A0A7Y3X8V4-F1
#
_entry.id   AF-A0A7Y3X8V4-F1
#
_cell.length_a   1.000
_cell.length_b   1.000
_cell.length_c   1.000
_cell.angle_alpha   90.00
_cell.angle_beta   90.00
_cell.angle_gamma   90.00
#
_symmetry.space_group_name_H-M   'P 1'
#
loop_
_entity.id
_entity.type
_entity.pdbx_description
1 polymer ?
#
loop_
_entity_poly.entity_id
_entity_poly.type
_entity_poly.pdbx_seq_one_letter_code
_entity_poly.pdbx_strand_id
1 'polypeptide(L)'
;MKLLIKHNLLKHSHAFILGSVALFTGIAPAHALPGQNLKTIRQWSKESFVLPPALVYNPQYDAYTGIRTIEGGLLALYVKVRPQDQVSVREQIVTQLNAPKLSFARNDAEGLKLIERIYTPEIADDFRTSKYVAQIGETDFYQGKKFVYTTLQQQRTRRFSVMPLSALNKAIQQQVACQNERCAVYQPF
;
A
#
# COMPACT_ATOMS: atom_id res chain seq x y z
N MET A 1 75.89 -26.85 -7.92
CA MET A 1 74.46 -26.83 -8.27
C MET A 1 73.69 -27.37 -7.06
N LYS A 2 73.04 -26.50 -6.27
CA LYS A 2 72.43 -26.87 -4.99
C LYS A 2 71.01 -27.42 -5.21
N LEU A 3 70.79 -28.69 -4.88
CA LEU A 3 69.47 -29.20 -4.51
C LEU A 3 69.30 -29.05 -2.99
N LEU A 4 68.19 -28.47 -2.56
CA LEU A 4 67.78 -28.49 -1.15
C LEU A 4 66.27 -28.73 -1.08
N ILE A 5 65.93 -29.99 -0.77
CA ILE A 5 64.62 -30.46 -0.39
C ILE A 5 64.36 -29.99 1.05
N LYS A 6 63.19 -29.41 1.32
CA LYS A 6 62.62 -29.34 2.67
C LYS A 6 61.16 -29.75 2.64
N HIS A 7 60.90 -30.88 3.26
CA HIS A 7 59.57 -31.38 3.60
C HIS A 7 59.04 -30.72 4.89
N ASN A 8 57.71 -30.58 4.89
CA ASN A 8 56.77 -30.67 6.01
C ASN A 8 56.96 -29.80 7.26
N LEU A 9 55.89 -29.06 7.58
CA LEU A 9 55.07 -29.38 8.75
C LEU A 9 53.71 -28.67 8.64
N LEU A 10 52.67 -29.48 8.44
CA LEU A 10 51.27 -29.13 8.66
C LEU A 10 51.10 -28.50 10.06
N LYS A 11 50.44 -27.35 10.13
CA LYS A 11 49.73 -26.91 11.33
C LYS A 11 48.27 -26.69 10.97
N HIS A 12 47.45 -27.66 11.37
CA HIS A 12 45.99 -27.53 11.38
C HIS A 12 45.60 -26.58 12.51
N SER A 13 45.13 -25.38 12.14
CA SER A 13 44.53 -24.44 13.09
C SER A 13 43.01 -24.52 12.93
N HIS A 14 42.34 -25.16 13.88
CA HIS A 14 40.88 -25.15 13.98
C HIS A 14 40.40 -23.76 14.40
N ALA A 15 39.96 -22.97 13.43
CA ALA A 15 39.22 -21.74 13.69
C ALA A 15 37.75 -22.10 13.99
N PHE A 16 37.38 -22.10 15.26
CA PHE A 16 35.99 -22.17 15.69
C PHE A 16 35.34 -20.80 15.45
N ILE A 17 34.64 -20.64 14.32
CA ILE A 17 33.80 -19.46 14.07
C ILE A 17 32.46 -19.72 14.76
N LEU A 18 32.30 -19.18 15.98
CA LEU A 18 30.98 -19.04 16.60
C LEU A 18 30.23 -17.94 15.82
N GLY A 19 29.52 -18.35 14.78
CA GLY A 19 28.59 -17.50 14.06
C GLY A 19 27.40 -17.17 14.96
N SER A 20 27.37 -15.96 15.51
CA SER A 20 26.18 -15.40 16.14
C SER A 20 25.10 -15.23 15.07
N VAL A 21 24.17 -16.18 14.98
CA VAL A 21 22.92 -15.99 14.23
C VAL A 21 22.11 -14.95 15.01
N ALA A 22 22.24 -13.69 14.62
CA ALA A 22 21.30 -12.66 15.03
C ALA A 22 19.94 -13.00 14.39
N LEU A 23 19.08 -13.67 15.14
CA LEU A 23 17.66 -13.76 14.81
C LEU A 23 17.07 -12.37 14.97
N PHE A 24 17.13 -11.58 13.90
CA PHE A 24 16.24 -10.44 13.73
C PHE A 24 14.82 -10.97 13.55
N THR A 25 14.14 -11.31 14.65
CA THR A 25 12.67 -11.31 14.66
C THR A 25 12.19 -9.90 14.90
N GLY A 26 12.64 -8.97 14.05
CA GLY A 26 11.89 -7.76 13.80
C GLY A 26 10.74 -8.16 12.91
N ILE A 27 9.61 -8.53 13.51
CA ILE A 27 8.35 -8.55 12.76
C ILE A 27 8.14 -7.08 12.40
N ALA A 28 8.58 -6.68 11.20
CA ALA A 28 8.21 -5.40 10.65
C ALA A 28 6.68 -5.32 10.79
N PRO A 29 6.12 -4.23 11.35
CA PRO A 29 4.68 -4.10 11.44
C PRO A 29 4.10 -4.42 10.06
N ALA A 30 3.26 -5.44 9.98
CA ALA A 30 2.76 -5.91 8.70
C ALA A 30 1.77 -4.85 8.19
N HIS A 31 2.25 -3.90 7.40
CA HIS A 31 1.38 -2.94 6.74
C HIS A 31 0.51 -3.69 5.72
N ALA A 32 -0.79 -3.46 5.77
CA ALA A 32 -1.68 -3.99 4.74
C ALA A 32 -1.29 -3.42 3.39
N LEU A 33 -1.09 -4.31 2.42
CA LEU A 33 -0.95 -3.97 1.02
C LEU A 33 -1.71 -5.03 0.22
N PRO A 34 -2.13 -4.73 -1.01
CA PRO A 34 -2.73 -5.73 -1.87
C PRO A 34 -1.86 -6.98 -1.96
N GLY A 35 -2.47 -8.15 -1.72
CA GLY A 35 -1.78 -9.44 -1.53
C GLY A 35 -1.79 -9.96 -0.09
N GLN A 36 -2.07 -9.12 0.90
CA GLN A 36 -2.25 -9.55 2.30
C GLN A 36 -3.65 -10.13 2.54
N ASN A 37 -3.76 -11.07 3.48
CA ASN A 37 -5.05 -11.62 3.90
C ASN A 37 -5.81 -10.65 4.82
N LEU A 38 -7.14 -10.73 4.83
CA LEU A 38 -8.00 -9.83 5.61
C LEU A 38 -7.69 -9.80 7.12
N LYS A 39 -7.23 -10.90 7.72
CA LYS A 39 -6.87 -10.94 9.14
C LYS A 39 -5.68 -10.03 9.43
N THR A 40 -4.63 -10.09 8.59
CA THR A 40 -3.48 -9.17 8.68
C THR A 40 -3.93 -7.72 8.56
N ILE A 41 -4.81 -7.43 7.60
CA ILE A 41 -5.28 -6.06 7.33
C ILE A 41 -6.11 -5.52 8.50
N ARG A 42 -6.98 -6.34 9.08
CA ARG A 42 -7.75 -5.98 10.28
C ARG A 42 -6.85 -5.70 11.47
N GLN A 43 -5.81 -6.51 11.67
CA GLN A 43 -4.85 -6.29 12.74
C GLN A 43 -4.07 -4.98 12.55
N TRP A 44 -3.54 -4.75 11.35
CA TRP A 44 -2.87 -3.50 10.99
C TRP A 44 -3.76 -2.26 11.20
N SER A 45 -5.01 -2.32 10.73
CA SER A 45 -5.97 -1.22 10.87
C SER A 45 -6.29 -0.93 12.35
N LYS A 46 -6.34 -1.97 13.19
CA LYS A 46 -6.56 -1.87 14.64
C LYS A 46 -5.36 -1.27 15.38
N GLU A 47 -4.15 -1.62 14.96
CA GLU A 47 -2.90 -1.13 15.56
C GLU A 47 -2.53 0.29 15.11
N SER A 48 -3.05 0.73 13.96
CA SER A 48 -2.81 2.07 13.44
C SER A 48 -3.60 3.15 14.18
N PHE A 49 -2.90 4.19 14.63
CA PHE A 49 -3.52 5.39 15.20
C PHE A 49 -4.25 6.25 14.17
N VAL A 50 -3.96 6.06 12.88
CA VAL A 50 -4.52 6.86 11.76
C VAL A 50 -5.75 6.19 11.14
N LEU A 51 -5.84 4.86 11.17
CA LEU A 51 -6.86 4.11 10.44
C LEU A 51 -8.06 3.71 11.30
N PRO A 52 -9.23 3.45 10.70
CA PRO A 52 -10.39 2.94 11.41
C PRO A 52 -10.07 1.64 12.18
N PRO A 53 -10.41 1.53 13.48
CA PRO A 53 -10.04 0.35 14.27
C PRO A 53 -10.87 -0.90 13.91
N ALA A 54 -12.01 -0.75 13.25
CA ALA A 54 -12.91 -1.83 12.89
C ALA A 54 -13.24 -1.80 11.38
N LEU A 55 -13.09 -2.95 10.72
CA LEU A 55 -13.45 -3.16 9.32
C LEU A 55 -14.59 -4.17 9.21
N VAL A 56 -15.76 -3.68 8.78
CA VAL A 56 -17.00 -4.45 8.62
C VAL A 56 -17.29 -4.64 7.14
N TYR A 57 -17.78 -5.81 6.75
CA TYR A 57 -18.18 -6.04 5.36
C TYR A 57 -19.39 -5.18 5.02
N ASN A 58 -19.30 -4.43 3.92
CA ASN A 58 -20.39 -3.63 3.40
C ASN A 58 -20.78 -4.16 2.00
N PRO A 59 -21.97 -4.78 1.85
CA PRO A 59 -22.40 -5.37 0.59
C PRO A 59 -22.66 -4.34 -0.52
N GLN A 60 -22.96 -3.08 -0.16
CA GLN A 60 -23.11 -2.00 -1.14
C GLN A 60 -21.81 -1.73 -1.89
N TYR A 61 -20.67 -1.94 -1.23
CA TYR A 61 -19.34 -1.66 -1.77
C TYR A 61 -18.57 -2.91 -2.17
N ASP A 62 -19.12 -4.10 -1.85
CA ASP A 62 -18.41 -5.38 -2.01
C ASP A 62 -16.98 -5.29 -1.44
N ALA A 63 -16.89 -4.73 -0.23
CA ALA A 63 -15.63 -4.39 0.43
C ALA A 63 -15.79 -4.37 1.95
N TYR A 64 -14.68 -4.60 2.65
CA TYR A 64 -14.59 -4.32 4.08
C TYR A 64 -14.28 -2.84 4.28
N THR A 65 -15.05 -2.18 5.14
CA THR A 65 -15.01 -0.73 5.31
C THR A 65 -14.93 -0.35 6.78
N GLY A 66 -14.21 0.72 7.07
CA GLY A 66 -14.23 1.39 8.36
C GLY A 66 -14.09 2.90 8.18
N ILE A 67 -14.54 3.66 9.18
CA ILE A 67 -14.46 5.12 9.21
C ILE A 67 -13.83 5.55 10.53
N ARG A 68 -12.99 6.57 10.48
CA ARG A 68 -12.43 7.28 11.64
C ARG A 68 -12.66 8.77 11.44
N THR A 69 -13.13 9.44 12.49
CA THR A 69 -13.12 10.90 12.56
C THR A 69 -11.68 11.38 12.77
N ILE A 70 -11.24 12.30 11.93
CA ILE A 70 -9.93 12.95 12.02
C ILE A 70 -10.14 14.46 12.18
N GLU A 71 -9.08 15.18 12.53
CA GLU A 71 -9.15 16.63 12.56
C GLU A 71 -9.59 17.18 11.19
N GLY A 72 -10.66 17.97 11.19
CA GLY A 72 -11.17 18.58 9.97
C GLY A 72 -12.00 17.65 9.08
N GLY A 73 -12.33 16.42 9.48
CA GLY A 73 -13.24 15.58 8.70
C GLY A 73 -13.22 14.07 8.99
N LEU A 74 -13.39 13.27 7.95
CA LEU A 74 -13.46 11.80 8.02
C LEU A 74 -12.35 11.16 7.19
N LEU A 75 -11.82 10.03 7.68
CA LEU A 75 -10.99 9.11 6.92
C LEU A 75 -11.67 7.74 6.90
N ALA A 76 -11.89 7.20 5.72
CA ALA A 76 -12.38 5.86 5.51
C ALA A 76 -11.33 4.98 4.83
N LEU A 77 -11.32 3.72 5.23
CA LEU A 77 -10.54 2.66 4.60
C LEU A 77 -11.52 1.67 3.96
N TYR A 78 -11.31 1.39 2.68
CA TYR A 78 -12.02 0.37 1.92
C TYR A 78 -11.04 -0.70 1.47
N VAL A 79 -11.37 -1.96 1.74
CA VAL A 79 -10.54 -3.11 1.42
C VAL A 79 -11.38 -4.08 0.62
N LYS A 80 -11.12 -4.16 -0.69
CA LYS A 80 -11.72 -5.19 -1.55
C LYS A 80 -10.86 -6.44 -1.47
N VAL A 81 -11.48 -7.57 -1.16
CA VAL A 81 -10.83 -8.87 -1.10
C VAL A 81 -11.36 -9.81 -2.17
N ARG A 82 -10.56 -10.81 -2.52
CA ARG A 82 -11.04 -11.95 -3.31
C ARG A 82 -11.91 -12.84 -2.42
N PRO A 83 -13.12 -13.21 -2.84
CA PRO A 83 -14.03 -14.02 -2.03
C PRO A 83 -13.42 -15.36 -1.58
N GLN A 84 -12.67 -16.02 -2.46
CA GLN A 84 -12.18 -17.39 -2.26
C GLN A 84 -11.11 -17.52 -1.17
N ASP A 85 -10.22 -16.53 -1.03
CA ASP A 85 -9.05 -16.60 -0.15
C ASP A 85 -8.93 -15.39 0.79
N GLN A 86 -9.88 -14.46 0.71
CA GLN A 86 -9.93 -13.24 1.53
C GLN A 86 -8.65 -12.41 1.43
N VAL A 87 -7.96 -12.46 0.28
CA VAL A 87 -6.76 -11.68 0.00
C VAL A 87 -7.16 -10.34 -0.62
N SER A 88 -6.59 -9.26 -0.09
CA SER A 88 -6.79 -7.90 -0.59
C SER A 88 -6.31 -7.76 -2.03
N VAL A 89 -7.15 -7.18 -2.87
CA VAL A 89 -6.86 -6.83 -4.27
C VAL A 89 -6.93 -5.34 -4.54
N ARG A 90 -7.50 -4.58 -3.60
CA ARG A 90 -7.53 -3.12 -3.66
C ARG A 90 -7.74 -2.56 -2.27
N GLU A 91 -6.93 -1.58 -1.92
CA GLU A 91 -7.09 -0.80 -0.69
C GLU A 91 -7.26 0.66 -1.07
N GLN A 92 -8.22 1.34 -0.45
CA GLN A 92 -8.56 2.72 -0.75
C GLN A 92 -8.66 3.52 0.54
N ILE A 93 -7.92 4.62 0.59
CA ILE A 93 -8.09 5.66 1.60
C ILE A 93 -8.95 6.75 0.99
N VAL A 94 -10.03 7.10 1.67
CA VAL A 94 -10.87 8.21 1.28
C VAL A 94 -10.95 9.21 2.43
N THR A 95 -10.65 10.46 2.16
CA THR A 95 -10.81 11.55 3.14
C THR A 95 -11.89 12.51 2.69
N GLN A 96 -12.77 12.90 3.60
CA GLN A 96 -13.68 14.03 3.41
C GLN A 96 -13.29 15.14 4.38
N LEU A 97 -12.68 16.21 3.87
CA LEU A 97 -12.12 17.29 4.70
C LEU A 97 -12.85 18.61 4.47
N ASN A 98 -13.02 19.38 5.55
CA ASN A 98 -13.66 20.70 5.53
C ASN A 98 -12.77 21.80 4.92
N ALA A 99 -11.44 21.61 4.91
CA ALA A 99 -10.48 22.55 4.34
C ALA A 99 -9.45 21.81 3.43
N PRO A 100 -8.98 22.42 2.33
CA PRO A 100 -8.35 21.72 1.21
C PRO A 100 -6.87 21.34 1.41
N LYS A 101 -6.37 21.19 2.64
CA LYS A 101 -4.92 21.05 2.86
C LYS A 101 -4.32 19.72 2.45
N LEU A 102 -5.13 18.69 2.20
CA LEU A 102 -4.66 17.37 1.80
C LEU A 102 -5.03 17.10 0.34
N SER A 103 -4.03 16.80 -0.49
CA SER A 103 -4.20 16.19 -1.81
C SER A 103 -3.36 14.92 -1.89
N PHE A 104 -3.87 13.90 -2.58
CA PHE A 104 -3.04 12.76 -2.96
C PHE A 104 -2.34 13.04 -4.29
N ALA A 105 -1.54 14.10 -4.34
CA ALA A 105 -0.70 14.43 -5.48
C ALA A 105 0.74 13.99 -5.23
N ARG A 106 1.46 13.59 -6.29
CA ARG A 106 2.86 13.11 -6.18
C ARG A 106 3.85 14.17 -5.68
N ASN A 107 3.46 15.45 -5.68
CA ASN A 107 4.25 16.57 -5.18
C ASN A 107 3.67 17.20 -3.89
N ASP A 108 2.59 16.65 -3.34
CA ASP A 108 2.03 17.13 -2.07
C ASP A 108 2.70 16.42 -0.90
N ALA A 109 3.47 17.19 -0.12
CA ALA A 109 4.21 16.67 1.03
C ALA A 109 3.29 16.11 2.12
N GLU A 110 2.12 16.69 2.36
CA GLU A 110 1.21 16.22 3.41
C GLU A 110 0.47 14.94 2.98
N GLY A 111 0.08 14.86 1.70
CA GLY A 111 -0.45 13.64 1.09
C GLY A 111 0.54 12.47 1.17
N LEU A 112 1.80 12.72 0.80
CA LEU A 112 2.86 11.71 0.84
C LEU A 112 3.16 11.25 2.26
N LYS A 113 3.25 12.16 3.24
CA LYS A 113 3.42 11.80 4.66
C LYS A 113 2.27 10.95 5.18
N LEU A 114 1.04 11.22 4.75
CA LEU A 114 -0.11 10.39 5.15
C LEU A 114 -0.01 8.98 4.56
N ILE A 115 0.37 8.85 3.28
CA ILE A 115 0.61 7.55 2.63
C ILE A 115 1.70 6.79 3.37
N GLU A 116 2.80 7.45 3.73
CA GLU A 116 3.91 6.86 4.48
C GLU A 116 3.46 6.34 5.85
N ARG A 117 2.68 7.14 6.60
CA ARG A 117 2.17 6.75 7.93
C ARG A 117 1.17 5.59 7.89
N ILE A 118 0.38 5.49 6.83
CA ILE A 118 -0.61 4.42 6.66
C ILE A 118 0.11 3.15 6.19
N TYR A 119 0.79 3.25 5.05
CA TYR A 119 1.50 2.15 4.41
C TYR A 119 2.95 2.17 4.86
N THR A 120 3.90 2.56 4.02
CA THR A 120 5.31 2.67 4.41
C THR A 120 6.00 3.75 3.59
N PRO A 121 7.21 4.18 3.96
CA PRO A 121 8.01 5.10 3.15
C PRO A 121 8.24 4.58 1.72
N GLU A 122 8.40 3.27 1.53
CA GLU A 122 8.60 2.66 0.22
C GLU A 122 7.37 2.83 -0.68
N ILE A 123 6.16 2.77 -0.12
CA ILE A 123 4.92 2.95 -0.88
C ILE A 123 4.70 4.42 -1.24
N ALA A 124 5.01 5.33 -0.32
CA ALA A 124 4.99 6.76 -0.62
C ALA A 124 6.01 7.12 -1.72
N ASP A 125 7.21 6.55 -1.68
CA ASP A 125 8.24 6.78 -2.68
C ASP A 125 7.90 6.16 -4.05
N ASP A 126 7.40 4.93 -4.08
CA ASP A 126 6.96 4.28 -5.33
C ASP A 126 5.80 5.06 -5.96
N PHE A 127 4.85 5.58 -5.16
CA PHE A 127 3.81 6.48 -5.68
C PHE A 127 4.39 7.80 -6.20
N ARG A 128 5.27 8.46 -5.43
CA ARG A 128 5.91 9.72 -5.83
C ARG A 128 6.64 9.62 -7.16
N THR A 129 7.34 8.50 -7.38
CA THR A 129 8.17 8.25 -8.57
C THR A 129 7.47 7.46 -9.67
N SER A 130 6.23 7.00 -9.43
CA SER A 130 5.43 6.23 -10.39
C SER A 130 5.23 6.96 -11.73
N LYS A 131 5.09 6.19 -12.81
CA LYS A 131 4.80 6.71 -14.15
C LYS A 131 3.32 7.06 -14.27
N TYR A 132 2.99 8.29 -14.66
CA TYR A 132 1.62 8.64 -15.03
C TYR A 132 1.18 7.85 -16.27
N VAL A 133 -0.01 7.27 -16.23
CA VAL A 133 -0.55 6.40 -17.29
C VAL A 133 -1.67 7.10 -18.04
N ALA A 134 -2.71 7.54 -17.32
CA ALA A 134 -3.90 8.14 -17.90
C ALA A 134 -4.72 8.87 -16.83
N GLN A 135 -5.61 9.74 -17.29
CA GLN A 135 -6.70 10.31 -16.49
C GLN A 135 -8.01 9.90 -17.15
N ILE A 136 -8.91 9.29 -16.37
CA ILE A 136 -10.23 8.86 -16.84
C ILE A 136 -11.29 9.48 -15.94
N GLY A 137 -11.97 10.52 -16.45
CA GLY A 137 -12.79 11.40 -15.62
C GLY A 137 -11.93 12.16 -14.61
N GLU A 138 -12.30 12.08 -13.33
CA GLU A 138 -11.56 12.73 -12.23
C GLU A 138 -10.59 11.78 -11.51
N THR A 139 -10.29 10.62 -12.10
CA THR A 139 -9.33 9.66 -11.56
C THR A 139 -8.06 9.60 -12.39
N ASP A 140 -6.93 9.90 -11.75
CA ASP A 140 -5.62 9.68 -12.33
C ASP A 140 -5.13 8.26 -12.05
N PHE A 141 -4.39 7.70 -13.00
CA PHE A 141 -3.77 6.39 -12.91
C PHE A 141 -2.25 6.53 -13.01
N TYR A 142 -1.57 5.88 -12.08
CA TYR A 142 -0.12 5.84 -12.02
C TYR A 142 0.39 4.41 -11.87
N GLN A 143 1.45 4.09 -12.59
CA GLN A 143 2.12 2.80 -12.59
C GLN A 143 3.41 2.88 -11.76
N GLY A 144 3.41 2.24 -10.60
CA GLY A 144 4.60 2.01 -9.79
C GLY A 144 5.35 0.74 -10.23
N LYS A 145 6.28 0.28 -9.39
CA LYS A 145 7.08 -0.93 -9.64
C LYS A 145 6.27 -2.21 -9.45
N LYS A 146 5.46 -2.26 -8.38
CA LYS A 146 4.65 -3.45 -8.02
C LYS A 146 3.16 -3.17 -8.00
N PHE A 147 2.78 -1.90 -7.92
CA PHE A 147 1.41 -1.48 -7.73
C PHE A 147 0.97 -0.47 -8.77
N VAL A 148 -0.34 -0.38 -8.95
CA VAL A 148 -1.01 0.77 -9.54
C VAL A 148 -1.50 1.65 -8.41
N TYR A 149 -1.34 2.95 -8.60
CA TYR A 149 -1.93 3.97 -7.75
C TYR A 149 -3.00 4.71 -8.51
N THR A 150 -4.12 4.99 -7.85
CA THR A 150 -5.12 5.90 -8.41
C THR A 150 -5.44 6.99 -7.42
N THR A 151 -5.61 8.20 -7.93
CA THR A 151 -5.97 9.36 -7.11
C THR A 151 -7.25 9.98 -7.65
N LEU A 152 -8.08 10.52 -6.77
CA LEU A 152 -9.24 11.31 -7.15
C LEU A 152 -9.36 12.50 -6.22
N GLN A 153 -9.71 13.64 -6.79
CA GLN A 153 -9.85 14.90 -6.07
C GLN A 153 -11.14 15.61 -6.53
N GLN A 154 -12.15 15.59 -5.67
CA GLN A 154 -13.46 16.22 -5.87
C GLN A 154 -13.79 17.08 -4.66
N GLN A 155 -14.03 18.39 -4.81
CA GLN A 155 -14.42 19.31 -3.71
C GLN A 155 -13.78 18.96 -2.35
N ARG A 156 -14.50 18.29 -1.44
CA ARG A 156 -14.05 17.84 -0.11
C ARG A 156 -13.51 16.41 -0.04
N THR A 157 -13.78 15.60 -1.05
CA THR A 157 -13.37 14.19 -1.14
C THR A 157 -12.00 14.06 -1.82
N ARG A 158 -11.09 13.34 -1.17
CA ARG A 158 -9.84 12.88 -1.77
C ARG A 158 -9.76 11.38 -1.62
N ARG A 159 -9.28 10.70 -2.65
CA ARG A 159 -9.09 9.26 -2.61
C ARG A 159 -7.71 8.90 -3.11
N PHE A 160 -7.06 8.01 -2.39
CA PHE A 160 -5.89 7.28 -2.82
C PHE A 160 -6.23 5.81 -2.86
N SER A 161 -5.82 5.09 -3.89
CA SER A 161 -5.99 3.64 -3.95
C SER A 161 -4.71 2.97 -4.41
N VAL A 162 -4.45 1.80 -3.86
CA VAL A 162 -3.35 0.92 -4.24
C VAL A 162 -3.93 -0.43 -4.66
N MET A 163 -3.44 -0.97 -5.76
CA MET A 163 -3.83 -2.28 -6.29
C MET A 163 -2.64 -2.95 -6.99
N PRO A 164 -2.63 -4.28 -7.19
CA PRO A 164 -1.52 -4.96 -7.87
C PRO A 164 -1.34 -4.42 -9.29
N LEU A 165 -0.09 -4.35 -9.78
CA LEU A 165 0.20 -3.85 -11.12
C LEU A 165 -0.57 -4.58 -12.23
N SER A 166 -0.80 -5.89 -12.07
CA SER A 166 -1.58 -6.71 -13.00
C SER A 166 -3.04 -6.26 -13.17
N ALA A 167 -3.57 -5.43 -12.25
CA ALA A 167 -4.92 -4.90 -12.32
C ALA A 167 -5.05 -3.62 -13.18
N LEU A 168 -3.96 -3.02 -13.67
CA LEU A 168 -3.95 -1.71 -14.34
C LEU A 168 -4.97 -1.61 -15.47
N ASN A 169 -4.85 -2.50 -16.48
CA ASN A 169 -5.70 -2.44 -17.67
C ASN A 169 -7.17 -2.65 -17.32
N LYS A 170 -7.46 -3.61 -16.42
CA LYS A 170 -8.81 -3.88 -15.95
C LYS A 170 -9.39 -2.67 -15.20
N ALA A 171 -8.60 -2.01 -14.36
CA ALA A 171 -9.03 -0.83 -13.62
C ALA A 171 -9.34 0.35 -14.53
N ILE A 172 -8.52 0.58 -15.56
CA ILE A 172 -8.78 1.61 -16.60
C ILE A 172 -10.07 1.29 -17.35
N GLN A 173 -10.23 0.06 -17.84
CA GLN A 173 -11.43 -0.36 -18.57
C GLN A 173 -12.71 -0.19 -17.73
N GLN A 174 -12.66 -0.59 -16.45
CA GLN A 174 -13.76 -0.39 -15.51
C GLN A 174 -14.08 1.11 -15.35
N GLN A 175 -13.06 1.96 -15.21
CA GLN A 175 -13.28 3.40 -15.07
C GLN A 175 -13.85 4.04 -16.34
N VAL A 176 -13.43 3.59 -17.53
CA VAL A 176 -14.01 4.04 -18.82
C VAL A 176 -15.48 3.63 -18.93
N ALA A 177 -15.81 2.38 -18.61
CA ALA A 177 -17.19 1.92 -18.58
C ALA A 177 -18.03 2.76 -17.59
N CYS A 178 -17.49 3.05 -16.41
CA CYS A 178 -18.16 3.89 -15.41
C CYS A 178 -18.47 5.31 -15.91
N GLN A 179 -17.55 5.93 -16.67
CA GLN A 179 -17.78 7.24 -17.27
C GLN A 179 -18.90 7.20 -18.32
N ASN A 180 -18.92 6.16 -19.15
CA ASN A 180 -19.89 6.03 -20.24
C ASN A 180 -21.30 5.69 -19.74
N GLU A 181 -21.41 4.92 -18.65
CA GLU A 181 -22.69 4.45 -18.11
C GLU A 181 -23.24 5.32 -16.98
N ARG A 182 -22.59 6.44 -16.64
CA ARG A 182 -22.88 7.24 -15.43
C ARG A 182 -23.01 6.35 -14.19
N CYS A 183 -22.09 5.41 -14.01
CA CYS A 183 -22.02 4.70 -12.74
C CYS A 183 -21.99 5.75 -11.65
N ALA A 184 -22.93 5.66 -10.69
CA ALA A 184 -23.05 6.62 -9.60
C ALA A 184 -21.64 6.92 -9.10
N VAL A 185 -21.20 8.17 -9.33
CA VAL A 185 -19.90 8.61 -8.90
C VAL A 185 -19.86 8.30 -7.43
N TYR A 186 -18.99 7.34 -7.08
CA TYR A 186 -18.88 6.75 -5.77
C TYR A 186 -18.73 7.87 -4.74
N GLN A 187 -19.83 8.24 -4.10
CA GLN A 187 -19.85 9.13 -2.95
C GLN A 187 -19.78 8.19 -1.76
N PRO A 188 -18.63 8.09 -1.07
CA PRO A 188 -18.46 7.12 0.00
C PRO A 188 -19.31 7.42 1.24
N PHE A 189 -20.18 8.44 1.19
CA PHE A 189 -21.01 8.97 2.26
C PHE A 189 -22.23 9.66 1.66
#